data_AF-A0A7K2CS63-F1
#
_entry.id   AF-A0A7K2CS63-F1
#
_cell.length_a   1.000
_cell.length_b   1.000
_cell.length_c   1.000
_cell.angle_alpha   90.00
_cell.angle_beta   90.00
_cell.angle_gamma   90.00
#
_symmetry.space_group_name_H-M   'P 1'
#
loop_
_entity.id
_entity.type
_entity.pdbx_description
1 polymer ?
#
loop_
_entity_poly.entity_id
_entity_poly.type
_entity_poly.pdbx_seq_one_letter_code
_entity_poly.pdbx_strand_id
1 'polypeptide(L)'
;MDIEQSADACGGLAWISGRLFEIQGRLATEVEVLDSRTRALLARSSRRHGQHAQWWRGLLPDSPALAGADRIRPPTHVWERLADHIQDAAPTDAVAAIYEVALPQLIFVIEHLGHDLSPVSDGAVIRTARMVAADLAEERYDSKDVWNPPNIPSDGDLEELAIRFVDDYREKRWPPLVTHPR
;
A
#
# COMPACT_ATOMS: atom_id res chain seq x y z
N MET A 1 0.71 -20.63 2.06
CA MET A 1 0.97 -20.02 0.74
C MET A 1 2.02 -20.84 0.00
N ASP A 2 1.95 -20.99 -1.33
CA ASP A 2 3.07 -21.55 -2.12
C ASP A 2 4.09 -20.45 -2.51
N ILE A 3 5.20 -20.84 -3.14
CA ILE A 3 6.28 -19.90 -3.50
C ILE A 3 5.85 -18.86 -4.54
N GLU A 4 4.95 -19.21 -5.46
CA GLU A 4 4.48 -18.29 -6.49
C GLU A 4 3.56 -17.23 -5.91
N GLN A 5 2.64 -17.66 -5.05
CA GLN A 5 1.74 -16.77 -4.29
C GLN A 5 2.53 -15.82 -3.38
N SER A 6 3.57 -16.32 -2.71
CA SER A 6 4.45 -15.50 -1.86
C SER A 6 5.22 -14.47 -2.69
N ALA A 7 5.72 -14.86 -3.87
CA ALA A 7 6.38 -13.97 -4.80
C ALA A 7 5.43 -12.90 -5.39
N ASP A 8 4.21 -13.27 -5.77
CA ASP A 8 3.20 -12.32 -6.25
C ASP A 8 2.79 -11.33 -5.16
N ALA A 9 2.62 -11.79 -3.90
CA ALA A 9 2.31 -10.92 -2.78
C ALA A 9 3.43 -9.92 -2.51
N CYS A 10 4.69 -10.38 -2.45
CA CYS A 10 5.85 -9.52 -2.27
C CYS A 10 6.01 -8.54 -3.45
N GLY A 11 5.79 -9.00 -4.68
CA GLY A 11 5.85 -8.17 -5.88
C GLY A 11 4.80 -7.07 -5.91
N GLY A 12 3.55 -7.39 -5.55
CA GLY A 12 2.47 -6.41 -5.42
C GLY A 12 2.72 -5.38 -4.32
N LEU A 13 3.21 -5.82 -3.15
CA LEU A 13 3.58 -4.91 -2.05
C LEU A 13 4.78 -4.03 -2.38
N ALA A 14 5.75 -4.56 -3.13
CA ALA A 14 6.85 -3.78 -3.69
C ALA A 14 6.36 -2.72 -4.67
N TRP A 15 5.38 -3.06 -5.52
CA TRP A 15 4.77 -2.12 -6.46
C TRP A 15 4.02 -1.02 -5.72
N ILE A 16 3.11 -1.36 -4.78
CA ILE A 16 2.33 -0.36 -4.02
C ILE A 16 3.28 0.60 -3.28
N SER A 17 4.24 0.06 -2.54
CA SER A 17 5.19 0.86 -1.77
C SER A 17 6.06 1.74 -2.69
N GLY A 18 6.46 1.23 -3.87
CA GLY A 18 7.19 2.00 -4.86
C GLY A 18 6.38 3.19 -5.41
N ARG A 19 5.09 2.97 -5.71
CA ARG A 19 4.21 4.03 -6.20
C ARG A 19 3.93 5.10 -5.14
N LEU A 20 3.70 4.69 -3.89
CA LEU A 20 3.53 5.65 -2.78
C LEU A 20 4.80 6.48 -2.56
N PHE A 21 5.99 5.85 -2.63
CA PHE A 21 7.27 6.57 -2.59
C PHE A 21 7.35 7.68 -3.64
N GLU A 22 7.08 7.35 -4.91
CA GLU A 22 7.16 8.29 -6.04
C GLU A 22 6.15 9.43 -5.89
N ILE A 23 4.88 9.08 -5.65
CA ILE A 23 3.78 10.04 -5.56
C ILE A 23 3.98 11.00 -4.39
N GLN A 24 4.26 10.49 -3.19
CA GLN A 24 4.43 11.35 -2.02
C GLN A 24 5.72 12.16 -2.10
N GLY A 25 6.77 11.61 -2.70
CA GLY A 25 8.01 12.33 -2.97
C GLY A 25 7.76 13.56 -3.84
N ARG A 26 7.04 13.36 -4.96
CA ARG A 26 6.60 14.43 -5.86
C ARG A 26 5.76 15.48 -5.14
N LEU A 27 4.72 15.07 -4.41
CA LEU A 27 3.83 15.98 -3.67
C LEU A 27 4.60 16.81 -2.64
N ALA A 28 5.59 16.22 -1.97
CA ALA A 28 6.41 16.92 -0.97
C ALA A 28 7.31 18.00 -1.59
N THR A 29 7.76 17.83 -2.84
CA THR A 29 8.73 18.72 -3.49
C THR A 29 8.10 19.73 -4.43
N GLU A 30 7.06 19.37 -5.17
CA GLU A 30 6.55 20.15 -6.31
C GLU A 30 5.32 20.99 -5.98
N VAL A 31 4.64 20.72 -4.86
CA VAL A 31 3.36 21.35 -4.56
C VAL A 31 3.50 22.42 -3.48
N GLU A 32 3.43 23.69 -3.90
CA GLU A 32 3.50 24.85 -2.99
C GLU A 32 2.21 25.10 -2.19
N VAL A 33 1.05 24.60 -2.65
CA VAL A 33 -0.23 24.79 -1.95
C VAL A 33 -0.33 23.99 -0.64
N LEU A 34 0.53 23.00 -0.43
CA LEU A 34 0.59 22.23 0.81
C LEU A 34 1.44 22.96 1.86
N ASP A 35 0.95 23.02 3.09
CA ASP A 35 1.69 23.62 4.19
C ASP A 35 2.95 22.81 4.54
N SER A 36 3.87 23.45 5.26
CA SER A 36 5.18 22.86 5.58
C SER A 36 5.09 21.57 6.39
N ARG A 37 4.08 21.40 7.25
CA ARG A 37 3.95 20.18 8.07
C ARG A 37 3.46 19.02 7.20
N THR A 38 2.48 19.26 6.33
CA THR A 38 2.01 18.27 5.36
C THR A 38 3.13 17.82 4.43
N ARG A 39 3.93 18.76 3.90
CA ARG A 39 5.10 18.42 3.08
C ARG A 39 6.15 17.62 3.82
N ALA A 40 6.41 17.94 5.09
CA ALA A 40 7.36 17.18 5.92
C ALA A 40 6.86 15.75 6.21
N LEU A 41 5.56 15.60 6.46
CA LEU A 41 4.91 14.29 6.63
C LEU A 41 5.07 13.44 5.35
N LEU A 42 4.71 14.00 4.18
CA LEU A 42 4.83 13.33 2.88
C LEU A 42 6.28 12.94 2.58
N ALA A 43 7.25 13.82 2.86
CA ALA A 43 8.66 13.50 2.64
C ALA A 43 9.17 12.36 3.54
N ARG A 44 8.73 12.30 4.81
CA ARG A 44 9.05 11.20 5.72
C ARG A 44 8.38 9.89 5.28
N SER A 45 7.10 9.95 4.97
CA SER A 45 6.31 8.80 4.50
C SER A 45 6.88 8.24 3.20
N SER A 46 7.16 9.08 2.20
CA SER A 46 7.80 8.69 0.94
C SER A 46 9.06 7.87 1.21
N ARG A 47 10.00 8.36 2.03
CA ARG A 47 11.23 7.63 2.36
C ARG A 47 10.95 6.25 2.99
N ARG A 48 9.94 6.13 3.85
CA ARG A 48 9.53 4.85 4.46
C ARG A 48 9.02 3.89 3.38
N HIS A 49 8.10 4.34 2.53
CA HIS A 49 7.60 3.53 1.43
C HIS A 49 8.70 3.11 0.44
N GLY A 50 9.70 3.97 0.20
CA GLY A 50 10.88 3.62 -0.59
C GLY A 50 11.68 2.48 0.04
N GLN A 51 11.84 2.52 1.37
CA GLN A 51 12.48 1.46 2.13
C GLN A 51 11.65 0.17 2.14
N HIS A 52 10.33 0.26 2.32
CA HIS A 52 9.41 -0.89 2.26
C HIS A 52 9.48 -1.57 0.89
N ALA A 53 9.48 -0.79 -0.19
CA ALA A 53 9.59 -1.32 -1.55
C ALA A 53 10.89 -2.11 -1.73
N GLN A 54 12.02 -1.63 -1.16
CA GLN A 54 13.29 -2.37 -1.19
C GLN A 54 13.21 -3.67 -0.40
N TRP A 55 12.61 -3.66 0.79
CA TRP A 55 12.45 -4.87 1.59
C TRP A 55 11.61 -5.93 0.87
N TRP A 56 10.48 -5.54 0.29
CA TRP A 56 9.62 -6.46 -0.45
C TRP A 56 10.30 -7.03 -1.71
N ARG A 57 11.05 -6.20 -2.46
CA ARG A 57 11.85 -6.67 -3.59
C ARG A 57 12.92 -7.67 -3.17
N GLY A 58 13.57 -7.44 -2.03
CA GLY A 58 14.58 -8.35 -1.49
C GLY A 58 14.05 -9.71 -1.06
N LEU A 59 12.72 -9.87 -0.94
CA LEU A 59 12.06 -11.14 -0.62
C LEU A 59 11.62 -11.91 -1.87
N LEU A 60 11.72 -11.31 -3.06
CA LEU A 60 11.41 -12.03 -4.29
C LEU A 60 12.41 -13.18 -4.47
N PRO A 61 11.93 -14.42 -4.67
CA PRO A 61 12.80 -15.57 -4.84
C PRO A 61 13.62 -15.44 -6.13
N ASP A 62 14.94 -15.58 -6.01
CA ASP A 62 15.86 -15.73 -7.14
C ASP A 62 15.85 -17.19 -7.62
N SER A 63 14.75 -17.58 -8.29
CA SER A 63 14.52 -18.94 -8.77
C SER A 63 14.44 -18.96 -10.31
N PRO A 64 15.16 -19.86 -10.99
CA PRO A 64 15.01 -20.05 -12.44
C PRO A 64 13.58 -20.40 -12.86
N ALA A 65 12.79 -21.04 -11.98
CA ALA A 65 11.39 -21.37 -12.24
C ALA A 65 10.50 -20.12 -12.31
N LEU A 66 10.96 -19.00 -11.74
CA LEU A 66 10.25 -17.73 -11.71
C LEU A 66 10.92 -16.67 -12.61
N ALA A 67 11.99 -17.05 -13.32
CA ALA A 67 12.70 -16.17 -14.23
C ALA A 67 11.80 -15.75 -15.39
N GLY A 68 11.81 -14.44 -15.70
CA GLY A 68 11.08 -13.86 -16.84
C GLY A 68 9.64 -13.41 -16.54
N ALA A 69 9.10 -13.69 -15.35
CA ALA A 69 7.85 -13.09 -14.91
C ALA A 69 8.12 -11.74 -14.24
N ASP A 70 7.54 -10.65 -14.77
CA ASP A 70 7.50 -9.39 -14.03
C ASP A 70 6.51 -9.54 -12.87
N ARG A 71 7.05 -9.65 -11.65
CA ARG A 71 6.27 -9.80 -10.42
C ARG A 71 6.01 -8.45 -9.75
N ILE A 72 6.76 -7.40 -10.09
CA ILE A 72 6.58 -6.08 -9.50
C ILE A 72 5.56 -5.31 -10.35
N ARG A 73 4.30 -5.66 -10.15
CA ARG A 73 3.17 -5.14 -10.93
C ARG A 73 2.00 -4.79 -10.01
N PRO A 74 1.00 -4.02 -10.48
CA PRO A 74 -0.17 -3.72 -9.67
C PRO A 74 -0.83 -5.02 -9.19
N PRO A 75 -1.07 -5.16 -7.88
CA PRO A 75 -1.65 -6.40 -7.34
C PRO A 75 -3.08 -6.63 -7.82
N THR A 76 -3.84 -5.56 -8.00
CA THR A 76 -5.16 -5.58 -8.64
C THR A 76 -5.33 -4.33 -9.51
N HIS A 77 -6.27 -4.39 -10.44
CA HIS A 77 -6.70 -3.23 -11.23
C HIS A 77 -7.24 -2.07 -10.37
N VAL A 78 -7.70 -2.34 -9.14
CA VAL A 78 -8.15 -1.30 -8.21
C VAL A 78 -6.96 -0.51 -7.65
N TRP A 79 -5.87 -1.20 -7.30
CA TRP A 79 -4.63 -0.55 -6.88
C TRP A 79 -3.99 0.27 -7.99
N GLU A 80 -4.03 -0.22 -9.23
CA GLU A 80 -3.58 0.54 -10.41
C GLU A 80 -4.38 1.83 -10.58
N ARG A 81 -5.72 1.73 -10.64
CA ARG A 81 -6.60 2.90 -10.76
C ARG A 81 -6.46 3.88 -9.60
N LEU A 82 -6.28 3.39 -8.37
CA LEU A 82 -6.07 4.27 -7.22
C LEU A 82 -4.77 5.06 -7.39
N ALA A 83 -3.67 4.41 -7.80
CA ALA A 83 -2.41 5.11 -8.03
C ALA A 83 -2.52 6.15 -9.15
N ASP A 84 -3.23 5.84 -10.24
CA ASP A 84 -3.50 6.78 -11.33
C ASP A 84 -4.36 7.96 -10.87
N HIS A 85 -5.43 7.69 -10.12
CA HIS A 85 -6.30 8.72 -9.55
C HIS A 85 -5.50 9.67 -8.63
N ILE A 86 -4.68 9.14 -7.71
CA ILE A 86 -3.85 9.97 -6.83
C ILE A 86 -2.85 10.81 -7.64
N GLN A 87 -2.31 10.27 -8.73
CA GLN A 87 -1.35 10.97 -9.57
C GLN A 87 -1.97 12.18 -10.27
N ASP A 88 -3.20 12.03 -10.77
CA ASP A 88 -3.91 13.02 -11.57
C ASP A 88 -4.76 13.99 -10.73
N ALA A 89 -5.03 13.64 -9.47
CA ALA A 89 -5.84 14.44 -8.55
C ALA A 89 -5.18 15.78 -8.17
N ALA A 90 -6.01 16.74 -7.77
CA ALA A 90 -5.53 17.96 -7.12
C ALA A 90 -4.77 17.59 -5.83
N PRO A 91 -3.75 18.37 -5.42
CA PRO A 91 -2.86 17.92 -4.34
C PRO A 91 -3.56 17.61 -3.01
N THR A 92 -4.57 18.40 -2.63
CA THR A 92 -5.37 18.15 -1.42
C THR A 92 -6.11 16.81 -1.51
N ASP A 93 -6.70 16.51 -2.67
CA ASP A 93 -7.45 15.28 -2.91
C ASP A 93 -6.51 14.06 -3.01
N ALA A 94 -5.33 14.23 -3.61
CA ALA A 94 -4.29 13.22 -3.63
C ALA A 94 -3.84 12.85 -2.21
N VAL A 95 -3.64 13.85 -1.32
CA VAL A 95 -3.29 13.62 0.08
C VAL A 95 -4.43 12.93 0.82
N ALA A 96 -5.68 13.32 0.60
CA ALA A 96 -6.86 12.62 1.15
C ALA A 96 -6.90 11.16 0.69
N ALA A 97 -6.75 10.90 -0.61
CA ALA A 97 -6.77 9.56 -1.19
C ALA A 97 -5.65 8.67 -0.63
N ILE A 98 -4.46 9.22 -0.36
CA ILE A 98 -3.37 8.49 0.29
C ILE A 98 -3.75 8.10 1.72
N TYR A 99 -4.14 9.07 2.56
CA TYR A 99 -4.30 8.82 3.99
C TYR A 99 -5.65 8.21 4.40
N GLU A 100 -6.71 8.44 3.62
CA GLU A 100 -8.05 7.95 3.91
C GLU A 100 -8.38 6.65 3.15
N VAL A 101 -7.69 6.36 2.04
CA VAL A 101 -7.94 5.14 1.24
C VAL A 101 -6.69 4.27 1.16
N ALA A 102 -5.62 4.72 0.50
CA ALA A 102 -4.46 3.87 0.20
C ALA A 102 -3.82 3.28 1.48
N LEU A 103 -3.54 4.13 2.47
CA LEU A 103 -2.86 3.73 3.70
C LEU A 103 -3.71 2.75 4.54
N PRO A 104 -5.01 3.01 4.83
CA PRO A 104 -5.88 2.03 5.47
C PRO A 104 -5.96 0.69 4.74
N GLN A 105 -6.06 0.70 3.41
CA GLN A 105 -6.11 -0.54 2.63
C GLN A 105 -4.78 -1.30 2.67
N LEU A 106 -3.64 -0.60 2.61
CA LEU A 106 -2.34 -1.24 2.72
C LEU A 106 -2.10 -1.85 4.10
N ILE A 107 -2.46 -1.15 5.18
CA ILE A 107 -2.42 -1.68 6.55
C ILE A 107 -3.24 -2.97 6.62
N PHE A 108 -4.48 -2.91 6.13
CA PHE A 108 -5.38 -4.05 6.11
C PHE A 108 -4.79 -5.24 5.35
N VAL A 109 -4.25 -5.04 4.15
CA VAL A 109 -3.61 -6.10 3.35
C VAL A 109 -2.44 -6.74 4.10
N ILE A 110 -1.58 -5.94 4.75
CA ILE A 110 -0.40 -6.44 5.45
C ILE A 110 -0.77 -7.21 6.73
N GLU A 111 -1.74 -6.73 7.49
CA GLU A 111 -2.26 -7.43 8.67
C GLU A 111 -2.83 -8.81 8.29
N HIS A 112 -3.56 -8.88 7.19
CA HIS A 112 -4.17 -10.13 6.72
C HIS A 112 -3.19 -11.08 6.06
N LEU A 113 -2.14 -10.57 5.40
CA LEU A 113 -1.08 -11.41 4.84
C LEU A 113 -0.49 -12.37 5.89
N GLY A 114 -0.36 -11.92 7.15
CA GLY A 114 0.22 -12.70 8.23
C GLY A 114 -0.52 -14.01 8.56
N HIS A 115 -1.78 -14.17 8.19
CA HIS A 115 -2.56 -15.38 8.48
C HIS A 115 -2.22 -16.58 7.58
N ASP A 116 -1.64 -16.32 6.40
CA ASP A 116 -1.42 -17.35 5.37
C ASP A 116 0.03 -17.77 5.19
N LEU A 117 0.91 -17.07 5.91
CA LEU A 117 2.34 -17.30 5.95
C LEU A 117 2.65 -18.44 6.92
N SER A 118 3.43 -19.39 6.45
CA SER A 118 3.97 -20.45 7.29
C SER A 118 5.22 -19.94 8.01
N PRO A 119 5.29 -20.04 9.36
CA PRO A 119 6.50 -19.66 10.10
C PRO A 119 7.77 -20.39 9.66
N VAL A 120 7.63 -21.55 9.01
CA VAL A 120 8.75 -22.40 8.56
C VAL A 120 9.37 -21.88 7.27
N SER A 121 8.55 -21.48 6.30
CA SER A 121 9.00 -21.05 4.97
C SER A 121 9.05 -19.53 4.80
N ASP A 122 8.20 -18.80 5.52
CA ASP A 122 7.92 -17.38 5.27
C ASP A 122 8.45 -16.46 6.37
N GLY A 123 9.39 -16.92 7.20
CA GLY A 123 9.91 -16.16 8.35
C GLY A 123 10.44 -14.77 7.99
N ALA A 124 11.05 -14.62 6.82
CA ALA A 124 11.54 -13.31 6.33
C ALA A 124 10.38 -12.39 5.89
N VAL A 125 9.36 -12.95 5.26
CA VAL A 125 8.13 -12.23 4.87
C VAL A 125 7.40 -11.77 6.14
N ILE A 126 7.19 -12.65 7.12
CA ILE A 126 6.53 -12.34 8.40
C ILE A 126 7.25 -11.20 9.12
N ARG A 127 8.58 -11.27 9.21
CA ARG A 127 9.37 -10.20 9.85
C ARG A 127 9.18 -8.87 9.13
N THR A 128 9.25 -8.87 7.81
CA THR A 128 9.08 -7.67 6.99
C THR A 128 7.67 -7.09 7.13
N ALA A 129 6.64 -7.93 7.06
CA ALA A 129 5.25 -7.50 7.25
C ALA A 129 5.04 -6.81 8.60
N ARG A 130 5.63 -7.33 9.68
CA ARG A 130 5.56 -6.73 11.02
C ARG A 130 6.26 -5.37 11.09
N MET A 131 7.43 -5.23 10.48
CA MET A 131 8.15 -3.94 10.44
C MET A 131 7.35 -2.89 9.65
N VAL A 132 6.85 -3.28 8.47
CA VAL A 132 6.03 -2.39 7.64
C VAL A 132 4.74 -2.01 8.36
N ALA A 133 4.03 -2.96 8.96
CA ALA A 133 2.80 -2.68 9.72
C ALA A 133 3.03 -1.67 10.85
N ALA A 134 4.15 -1.78 11.58
CA ALA A 134 4.50 -0.83 12.63
C ALA A 134 4.74 0.58 12.06
N ASP A 135 5.50 0.70 10.96
CA ASP A 135 5.75 1.99 10.30
C ASP A 135 4.46 2.63 9.79
N LEU A 136 3.54 1.84 9.21
CA LEU A 136 2.27 2.34 8.69
C LEU A 136 1.30 2.74 9.80
N ALA A 137 1.30 2.03 10.94
CA ALA A 137 0.50 2.40 12.09
C ALA A 137 0.96 3.74 12.71
N GLU A 138 2.29 3.94 12.82
CA GLU A 138 2.86 5.22 13.24
C GLU A 138 2.50 6.33 12.24
N GLU A 139 2.63 6.06 10.94
CA GLU A 139 2.26 7.03 9.91
C GLU A 139 0.78 7.42 9.96
N ARG A 140 -0.12 6.46 10.15
CA ARG A 140 -1.56 6.72 10.28
C ARG A 140 -1.89 7.51 11.53
N TYR A 141 -1.10 7.35 12.60
CA TYR A 141 -1.26 8.17 13.80
C TYR A 141 -0.80 9.60 13.53
N ASP A 142 0.42 9.76 13.02
CA ASP A 142 1.01 11.07 12.73
C ASP A 142 0.22 11.87 11.69
N SER A 143 -0.39 11.18 10.72
CA SER A 143 -1.21 11.83 9.69
C SER A 143 -2.40 12.55 10.31
N LYS A 144 -3.05 12.03 11.36
CA LYS A 144 -4.21 12.68 11.98
C LYS A 144 -3.88 14.00 12.67
N ASP A 145 -2.65 14.15 13.14
CA ASP A 145 -2.19 15.36 13.83
C ASP A 145 -1.75 16.46 12.85
N VAL A 146 -1.44 16.09 11.61
CA VAL A 146 -0.88 16.98 10.58
C VAL A 146 -1.90 17.26 9.48
N TRP A 147 -2.59 16.22 9.03
CA TRP A 147 -3.62 16.24 8.01
C TRP A 147 -5.00 16.23 8.67
N ASN A 148 -5.67 17.37 8.60
CA ASN A 148 -7.09 17.50 8.95
C ASN A 148 -7.82 17.96 7.69
N PRO A 149 -8.40 17.05 6.88
CA PRO A 149 -8.96 17.42 5.60
C PRO A 149 -10.09 18.45 5.80
N PRO A 150 -10.01 19.65 5.19
CA PRO A 150 -11.07 20.62 5.27
C PRO A 150 -12.22 20.15 4.38
N ASN A 151 -13.11 19.30 4.91
CA ASN A 151 -14.10 18.53 4.16
C ASN A 151 -13.44 17.67 3.05
N ILE A 152 -13.37 16.36 3.25
CA ILE A 152 -13.15 15.44 2.11
C ILE A 152 -14.25 15.79 1.10
N PRO A 153 -13.95 16.29 -0.12
CA PRO A 153 -14.97 16.42 -1.13
C PRO A 153 -15.59 15.03 -1.27
N SER A 154 -16.92 14.94 -1.29
CA SER A 154 -17.63 13.69 -1.58
C SER A 154 -17.44 13.34 -3.06
N ASP A 155 -16.19 13.27 -3.51
CA ASP A 155 -15.86 12.83 -4.84
C ASP A 155 -16.24 11.36 -4.90
N GLY A 156 -17.30 11.07 -5.66
CA GLY A 156 -17.92 9.74 -5.71
C GLY A 156 -16.91 8.66 -6.07
N ASP A 157 -15.84 9.04 -6.76
CA ASP A 157 -14.76 8.17 -7.20
C ASP A 157 -13.94 7.59 -6.01
N LEU A 158 -13.66 8.37 -4.96
CA LEU A 158 -12.90 7.87 -3.80
C LEU A 158 -13.73 6.92 -2.94
N GLU A 159 -15.01 7.24 -2.75
CA GLU A 159 -15.95 6.36 -2.06
C GLU A 159 -16.17 5.07 -2.85
N GLU A 160 -16.33 5.16 -4.18
CA GLU A 160 -16.43 4.00 -5.06
C GLU A 160 -15.16 3.14 -5.02
N LEU A 161 -13.97 3.75 -5.06
CA LEU A 161 -12.71 3.01 -4.93
C LEU A 161 -12.61 2.30 -3.57
N ALA A 162 -12.95 2.99 -2.48
CA ALA A 162 -12.96 2.39 -1.14
C ALA A 162 -13.93 1.21 -1.03
N ILE A 163 -15.16 1.35 -1.58
CA ILE A 163 -16.14 0.26 -1.66
C ILE A 163 -15.60 -0.89 -2.49
N ARG A 164 -15.02 -0.61 -3.67
CA ARG A 164 -14.42 -1.62 -4.54
C ARG A 164 -13.27 -2.35 -3.86
N PHE A 165 -12.49 -1.72 -2.97
CA PHE A 165 -11.47 -2.45 -2.19
C PHE A 165 -12.11 -3.45 -1.23
N VAL A 166 -13.20 -3.05 -0.55
CA VAL A 166 -13.96 -3.96 0.33
C VAL A 166 -14.54 -5.13 -0.48
N ASP A 167 -15.02 -4.87 -1.68
CA ASP A 167 -15.61 -5.89 -2.55
C ASP A 167 -14.55 -6.79 -3.22
N ASP A 168 -13.45 -6.25 -3.77
CA ASP A 168 -12.33 -7.04 -4.33
C ASP A 168 -11.73 -7.96 -3.25
N TYR A 169 -11.71 -7.51 -1.99
CA TYR A 169 -11.34 -8.33 -0.85
C TYR A 169 -12.35 -9.45 -0.58
N ARG A 170 -13.65 -9.14 -0.56
CA ARG A 170 -14.72 -10.14 -0.37
C ARG A 170 -14.79 -11.15 -1.52
N GLU A 171 -14.52 -10.73 -2.74
CA GLU A 171 -14.69 -11.49 -3.99
C GLU A 171 -13.43 -12.22 -4.48
N LYS A 172 -12.34 -12.21 -3.69
CA LYS A 172 -11.15 -13.05 -3.87
C LYS A 172 -10.11 -12.61 -4.90
N ARG A 173 -9.86 -11.32 -5.11
CA ARG A 173 -8.73 -10.86 -5.96
C ARG A 173 -7.42 -10.57 -5.22
N TRP A 174 -7.47 -10.46 -3.90
CA TRP A 174 -6.43 -10.96 -3.01
C TRP A 174 -7.04 -12.20 -2.37
N PRO A 175 -6.36 -13.35 -2.24
CA PRO A 175 -7.04 -14.54 -1.78
C PRO A 175 -7.62 -14.24 -0.38
N PRO A 176 -8.93 -14.42 -0.14
CA PRO A 176 -9.48 -14.39 1.19
C PRO A 176 -9.23 -15.78 1.70
N LEU A 177 -8.19 -15.94 2.49
CA LEU A 177 -7.85 -17.25 3.00
C LEU A 177 -8.62 -17.47 4.31
N VAL A 178 -9.88 -17.86 4.06
CA VAL A 178 -10.85 -18.51 4.96
C VAL A 178 -11.67 -17.56 5.85
N THR A 179 -12.97 -17.48 5.52
CA THR A 179 -14.05 -17.28 6.49
C THR A 179 -14.04 -18.44 7.47
N HIS A 180 -13.81 -18.21 8.77
CA HIS A 180 -14.17 -19.22 9.76
C HIS A 180 -15.70 -19.32 9.84
N PRO A 181 -16.30 -20.51 9.63
CA PRO A 181 -17.59 -20.78 10.25
C PRO A 181 -17.37 -20.89 11.76
N ARG A 182 -18.25 -20.26 12.54
CA ARG A 182 -18.41 -20.63 13.95
C ARG A 182 -18.96 -22.04 14.07
#